data_AF-A0A1F1KY48-F1
#
_entry.id   AF-A0A1F1KY48-F1
#
_cell.length_a   1.000
_cell.length_b   1.000
_cell.length_c   1.000
_cell.angle_alpha   90.00
_cell.angle_beta   90.00
_cell.angle_gamma   90.00
#
_symmetry.space_group_name_H-M   'P 1'
#
loop_
_entity.id
_entity.type
_entity.pdbx_description
1 polymer ?
#
loop_
_entity_poly.entity_id
_entity_poly.type
_entity_poly.pdbx_seq_one_letter_code
_entity_poly.pdbx_strand_id
1 'polypeptide(L)'
;MGLPADVVLDGFTLIDQHRVDHEFLLNGSPFSIQTPLWFAATMAGIVLVAVGLLCWVFRRGSRAGLAATLVAGAVLATAKLWWLAASLVQQFDDGQVFGYALRYYPTYWGAAGWAPVVVAAIGIVAALIVLVVGPRGGRRSRPA
;
A
#
# COMPACT_ATOMS: atom_id res chain seq x y z
N MET A 1 13.14 11.43 11.73
CA MET A 1 12.21 10.92 12.76
C MET A 1 12.42 9.41 12.82
N GLY A 2 12.89 8.89 13.96
CA GLY A 2 13.16 7.47 14.17
C GLY A 2 12.12 6.84 15.10
N LEU A 3 12.30 5.56 15.42
CA LEU A 3 11.49 4.87 16.42
C LEU A 3 11.52 5.62 17.75
N PRO A 4 10.41 5.65 18.50
CA PRO A 4 10.39 6.28 19.81
C PRO A 4 11.35 5.57 20.77
N ALA A 5 12.16 6.35 21.48
CA ALA A 5 13.09 5.85 22.50
C ALA A 5 12.37 5.55 23.83
N ASP A 6 11.18 6.10 24.02
CA ASP A 6 10.31 5.87 25.17
C ASP A 6 9.19 4.89 24.82
N VAL A 7 8.57 4.30 25.84
CA VAL A 7 7.41 3.42 25.67
C VAL A 7 6.20 4.25 25.22
N VAL A 8 5.62 3.90 24.07
CA VAL A 8 4.44 4.57 23.48
C VAL A 8 3.23 3.64 23.44
N LEU A 9 3.44 2.34 23.61
CA LEU A 9 2.37 1.34 23.73
C LEU A 9 1.99 1.16 25.21
N ASP A 10 0.73 1.39 25.55
CA ASP A 10 0.27 1.31 26.93
C ASP A 10 0.36 -0.14 27.43
N GLY A 11 0.99 -0.35 28.58
CA GLY A 11 1.17 -1.69 29.16
C GLY A 11 2.33 -2.50 28.60
N PHE A 12 3.03 -2.01 27.57
CA PHE A 12 4.24 -2.64 27.05
C PHE A 12 5.46 -2.22 27.88
N THR A 13 6.44 -3.12 28.01
CA THR A 13 7.78 -2.70 28.44
C THR A 13 8.57 -2.16 27.25
N LEU A 14 9.66 -1.41 27.51
CA LEU A 14 10.58 -0.99 26.45
C LEU A 14 11.13 -2.19 25.66
N ILE A 15 11.32 -3.33 26.32
CA ILE A 15 11.77 -4.58 25.69
C ILE A 15 10.71 -5.10 24.71
N ASP A 16 9.44 -5.06 25.08
CA ASP A 16 8.36 -5.53 24.22
C ASP A 16 8.18 -4.62 23.00
N GLN A 17 8.29 -3.30 23.18
CA GLN A 17 8.30 -2.36 22.06
C GLN A 17 9.50 -2.61 21.11
N HIS A 18 10.69 -2.86 21.65
CA HIS A 18 11.84 -3.22 20.82
C HIS A 18 11.69 -4.55 20.08
N ARG A 19 10.89 -5.50 20.59
CA ARG A 19 10.55 -6.72 19.83
C ARG A 19 9.68 -6.40 18.62
N VAL A 20 8.69 -5.51 18.76
CA VAL A 20 7.89 -5.01 17.63
C VAL A 20 8.80 -4.31 16.62
N ASP A 21 9.72 -3.48 17.09
CA ASP A 21 10.68 -2.78 16.23
C ASP A 21 11.64 -3.75 15.49
N HIS A 22 12.02 -4.86 16.15
CA HIS A 22 12.86 -5.89 15.55
C HIS A 22 12.16 -6.61 14.38
N GLU A 23 10.85 -6.82 14.46
CA GLU A 23 10.06 -7.35 13.36
C GLU A 23 10.02 -6.40 12.15
N PHE A 24 10.05 -5.08 12.38
CA PHE A 24 10.21 -4.12 11.28
C PHE A 24 11.56 -4.26 10.57
N LEU A 25 12.63 -4.57 11.30
CA LEU A 25 13.97 -4.80 10.73
C LEU A 25 14.03 -6.05 9.87
N LEU A 26 13.47 -7.16 10.36
CA LEU A 26 13.54 -8.45 9.68
C LEU A 26 12.59 -8.48 8.48
N ASN A 27 11.31 -8.20 8.73
CA ASN A 27 10.23 -8.47 7.79
C ASN A 27 9.71 -7.20 7.11
N GLY A 28 10.05 -6.04 7.65
CA GLY A 28 9.40 -4.80 7.31
C GLY A 28 9.97 -4.02 6.12
N SER A 29 11.13 -4.39 5.55
CA SER A 29 11.57 -3.66 4.35
C SER A 29 10.59 -3.95 3.21
N PRO A 30 9.98 -2.94 2.56
CA PRO A 30 8.98 -3.16 1.51
C PRO A 30 9.53 -3.99 0.34
N PHE A 31 10.81 -3.83 0.07
CA PHE A 31 11.53 -4.49 -1.02
C PHE A 31 12.36 -5.71 -0.55
N SER A 32 12.22 -6.12 0.71
CA SER A 32 12.88 -7.34 1.21
C SER A 32 12.30 -8.60 0.57
N ILE A 33 13.20 -9.48 0.12
CA ILE A 33 12.90 -10.81 -0.41
C ILE A 33 12.61 -11.87 0.66
N GLN A 34 12.80 -11.54 1.94
CA GLN A 34 12.49 -12.46 3.06
C GLN A 34 11.00 -12.79 3.13
N THR A 35 10.16 -11.89 2.60
CA THR A 35 8.71 -12.06 2.47
C THR A 35 8.33 -12.10 0.97
N PRO A 36 8.66 -13.19 0.24
CA PRO A 36 8.65 -13.21 -1.22
C PRO A 36 7.26 -13.00 -1.82
N LEU A 37 6.21 -13.53 -1.18
CA LEU A 37 4.83 -13.33 -1.62
C LEU A 37 4.43 -11.85 -1.55
N TRP A 38 4.71 -11.19 -0.43
CA TRP A 38 4.37 -9.78 -0.20
C TRP A 38 5.22 -8.84 -1.03
N PHE A 39 6.48 -9.20 -1.26
CA PHE A 39 7.35 -8.55 -2.22
C PHE A 39 6.75 -8.63 -3.64
N ALA A 40 6.39 -9.82 -4.10
CA ALA A 40 5.80 -10.02 -5.43
C ALA A 40 4.48 -9.26 -5.59
N ALA A 41 3.63 -9.25 -4.56
CA ALA A 41 2.40 -8.46 -4.52
C ALA A 41 2.70 -6.95 -4.62
N THR A 42 3.67 -6.45 -3.86
CA THR A 42 4.08 -5.03 -3.91
C THR A 42 4.56 -4.65 -5.30
N MET A 43 5.43 -5.47 -5.91
CA MET A 43 5.94 -5.25 -7.27
C MET A 43 4.82 -5.29 -8.32
N ALA A 44 3.95 -6.31 -8.25
CA ALA A 44 2.79 -6.42 -9.13
C ALA A 44 1.88 -5.20 -9.01
N GLY A 45 1.66 -4.71 -7.78
CA GLY A 45 0.88 -3.51 -7.53
C GLY A 45 1.48 -2.27 -8.20
N ILE A 46 2.78 -2.04 -8.02
CA ILE A 46 3.51 -0.93 -8.66
C ILE A 46 3.41 -1.01 -10.18
N VAL A 47 3.63 -2.20 -10.75
CA VAL A 47 3.53 -2.44 -12.20
C VAL A 47 2.11 -2.19 -12.69
N LEU A 48 1.07 -2.63 -11.98
CA LEU A 48 -0.32 -2.39 -12.35
C LEU A 48 -0.66 -0.90 -12.34
N VAL A 49 -0.20 -0.14 -11.34
CA VAL A 49 -0.38 1.32 -11.34
C VAL A 49 0.31 1.94 -12.54
N ALA A 50 1.57 1.58 -12.82
CA ALA A 50 2.33 2.10 -13.95
C ALA A 50 1.66 1.79 -15.30
N VAL A 51 1.21 0.55 -15.50
CA VAL A 51 0.50 0.12 -16.72
C VAL A 51 -0.86 0.81 -16.82
N GLY A 52 -1.60 0.94 -15.72
CA GLY A 52 -2.88 1.66 -15.68
C GLY A 52 -2.74 3.12 -16.09
N LEU A 53 -1.70 3.80 -15.59
CA LEU A 53 -1.36 5.17 -15.98
C LEU A 53 -0.96 5.25 -17.45
N LEU A 54 -0.14 4.33 -17.94
CA LEU A 54 0.27 4.28 -19.34
C LEU A 54 -0.95 4.11 -20.27
N CYS A 55 -1.83 3.17 -19.96
CA CYS A 55 -3.05 2.94 -20.71
C CYS A 55 -3.98 4.17 -20.67
N TRP A 56 -4.06 4.87 -19.54
CA TRP A 56 -4.81 6.12 -19.46
C TRP A 56 -4.23 7.21 -20.36
N VAL A 57 -2.91 7.41 -20.36
CA VAL A 57 -2.21 8.39 -21.23
C VAL A 57 -2.46 8.10 -22.71
N PHE A 58 -2.41 6.82 -23.11
CA PHE A 58 -2.70 6.42 -24.50
C PHE A 58 -4.20 6.25 -24.80
N ARG A 59 -5.09 6.60 -23.85
CA ARG A 59 -6.56 6.46 -23.95
C ARG A 59 -7.00 5.05 -24.37
N ARG A 60 -6.29 4.02 -23.92
CA ARG A 60 -6.58 2.61 -24.19
C ARG A 60 -7.36 1.98 -23.03
N GLY A 61 -8.45 1.28 -23.36
CA GLY A 61 -9.25 0.51 -22.41
C GLY A 61 -10.53 1.23 -21.94
N SER A 62 -11.36 0.49 -21.22
CA SER A 62 -12.59 1.03 -20.61
C SER A 62 -12.25 1.77 -19.31
N ARG A 63 -13.04 2.79 -18.96
CA ARG A 63 -12.84 3.53 -17.69
C ARG A 63 -12.92 2.65 -16.47
N ALA A 64 -13.93 1.78 -16.44
CA ALA A 64 -14.13 0.85 -15.34
C ALA A 64 -12.94 -0.10 -15.22
N GLY A 65 -12.42 -0.61 -16.35
CA GLY A 65 -11.22 -1.44 -16.37
C GLY A 65 -9.99 -0.68 -15.86
N LEU A 66 -9.73 0.53 -16.36
CA LEU A 66 -8.60 1.36 -15.93
C LEU A 66 -8.67 1.70 -14.44
N ALA A 67 -9.83 2.15 -13.95
CA ALA A 67 -10.02 2.47 -12.55
C ALA A 67 -9.82 1.22 -11.67
N ALA A 68 -10.37 0.06 -12.07
CA ALA A 68 -10.16 -1.19 -11.37
C ALA A 68 -8.68 -1.61 -11.34
N THR A 69 -7.96 -1.48 -12.44
CA THR A 69 -6.51 -1.77 -12.51
C THR A 69 -5.71 -0.86 -11.59
N LEU A 70 -5.99 0.44 -11.59
CA LEU A 70 -5.30 1.42 -10.74
C LEU A 70 -5.57 1.19 -9.25
N VAL A 71 -6.83 0.91 -8.88
CA VAL A 71 -7.21 0.60 -7.49
C VAL A 71 -6.61 -0.73 -7.06
N ALA A 72 -6.70 -1.79 -7.87
CA ALA A 72 -6.09 -3.07 -7.58
C ALA A 72 -4.57 -2.94 -7.41
N GLY A 73 -3.93 -2.15 -8.27
CA GLY A 73 -2.51 -1.82 -8.16
C GLY A 73 -2.16 -1.13 -6.85
N ALA A 74 -2.96 -0.14 -6.42
CA ALA A 74 -2.77 0.56 -5.16
C ALA A 74 -2.93 -0.35 -3.93
N VAL A 75 -3.93 -1.23 -3.94
CA VAL A 75 -4.16 -2.22 -2.88
C VAL A 75 -2.97 -3.19 -2.79
N LEU A 76 -2.53 -3.73 -3.93
CA LEU A 76 -1.40 -4.65 -3.97
C LEU A 76 -0.07 -3.99 -3.56
N ALA A 77 0.16 -2.73 -3.96
CA ALA A 77 1.35 -1.97 -3.58
C ALA A 77 1.44 -1.78 -2.06
N THR A 78 0.30 -1.63 -1.37
CA THR A 78 0.26 -1.44 0.09
C THR A 78 0.00 -2.72 0.88
N ALA A 79 -0.24 -3.85 0.20
CA ALA A 79 -0.61 -5.12 0.84
C ALA A 79 0.40 -5.59 1.90
N LYS A 80 1.70 -5.41 1.65
CA LYS A 80 2.75 -5.79 2.61
C LYS A 80 2.69 -4.99 3.91
N LEU A 81 2.36 -3.71 3.83
CA LEU A 81 2.23 -2.82 4.99
C LEU A 81 1.04 -3.25 5.85
N TRP A 82 -0.10 -3.57 5.22
CA TRP A 82 -1.27 -4.09 5.91
C TRP A 82 -1.01 -5.46 6.53
N TRP A 83 -0.35 -6.35 5.80
CA TRP A 83 0.00 -7.68 6.31
C TRP A 83 0.90 -7.58 7.53
N LEU A 84 1.93 -6.74 7.50
CA LEU A 84 2.85 -6.61 8.63
C LEU A 84 2.16 -6.05 9.87
N ALA A 85 1.32 -5.03 9.72
CA ALA A 85 0.55 -4.50 10.84
C ALA A 85 -0.39 -5.58 11.41
N ALA A 86 -1.04 -6.38 10.55
CA ALA A 86 -1.92 -7.46 10.98
C ALA A 86 -1.17 -8.63 11.64
N SER A 87 0.01 -9.01 11.11
CA SER A 87 0.81 -10.10 11.68
C SER A 87 1.33 -9.73 13.07
N LEU A 88 1.68 -8.47 13.29
CA LEU A 88 2.12 -7.98 14.59
C LEU A 88 0.99 -7.99 15.62
N VAL A 89 -0.23 -7.60 15.24
CA VAL A 89 -1.39 -7.72 16.14
C VAL A 89 -1.60 -9.17 16.57
N GLN A 90 -1.47 -10.13 15.64
CA GLN A 90 -1.61 -11.55 15.96
C GLN A 90 -0.46 -12.07 16.84
N GLN A 91 0.75 -11.59 16.62
CA GLN A 91 1.95 -12.04 17.34
C GLN A 91 2.00 -11.50 18.77
N PHE A 92 1.51 -10.29 18.99
CA PHE A 92 1.52 -9.60 20.30
C PHE A 92 0.14 -9.60 21.00
N ASP A 93 -0.89 -10.15 20.36
CA ASP A 93 -2.29 -10.22 20.85
C ASP A 93 -2.86 -8.87 21.32
N ASP A 94 -2.39 -7.78 20.70
CA ASP A 94 -2.77 -6.41 21.06
C ASP A 94 -3.06 -5.56 19.81
N GLY A 95 -4.24 -4.96 19.78
CA GLY A 95 -4.70 -4.08 18.70
C GLY A 95 -3.97 -2.73 18.63
N GLN A 96 -3.36 -2.26 19.72
CA GLN A 96 -2.59 -1.01 19.74
C GLN A 96 -1.37 -1.09 18.82
N VAL A 97 -0.78 -2.28 18.70
CA VAL A 97 0.38 -2.57 17.84
C VAL A 97 0.05 -2.29 16.38
N PHE A 98 -1.21 -2.44 15.96
CA PHE A 98 -1.65 -2.09 14.61
C PHE A 98 -1.40 -0.61 14.29
N GLY A 99 -1.86 0.29 15.18
CA GLY A 99 -1.73 1.73 15.00
C GLY A 99 -0.27 2.18 15.09
N TYR A 100 0.49 1.58 16.01
CA TYR A 100 1.93 1.79 16.10
C TYR A 100 2.64 1.38 14.80
N ALA A 101 2.36 0.18 14.28
CA ALA A 101 2.93 -0.29 13.03
C ALA A 101 2.60 0.64 11.87
N LEU A 102 1.34 1.01 11.64
CA LEU A 102 0.99 1.92 10.55
C LEU A 102 1.67 3.29 10.66
N ARG A 103 1.84 3.81 11.88
CA ARG A 103 2.44 5.13 12.11
C ARG A 103 3.95 5.13 11.89
N TYR A 104 4.65 4.13 12.42
CA TYR A 104 6.12 4.12 12.48
C TYR A 104 6.77 3.32 11.34
N TYR A 105 6.07 2.36 10.74
CA TYR A 105 6.59 1.53 9.66
C TYR A 105 7.06 2.33 8.42
N PRO A 106 6.27 3.26 7.85
CA PRO A 106 6.70 3.99 6.65
C PRO A 106 7.91 4.88 6.95
N THR A 107 8.01 5.41 8.17
CA THR A 107 9.14 6.24 8.59
C THR A 107 10.40 5.44 8.87
N TYR A 108 10.27 4.18 9.28
CA TYR A 108 11.41 3.33 9.67
C TYR A 108 12.41 3.15 8.52
N TRP A 109 11.91 2.84 7.33
CA TRP A 109 12.72 2.62 6.13
C TRP A 109 12.93 3.91 5.30
N GLY A 110 12.56 5.08 5.84
CA GLY A 110 12.65 6.36 5.15
C GLY A 110 11.92 6.34 3.80
N ALA A 111 12.61 6.77 2.74
CA ALA A 111 12.03 6.86 1.39
C ALA A 111 11.48 5.52 0.88
N ALA A 112 12.12 4.39 1.21
CA ALA A 112 11.68 3.08 0.77
C ALA A 112 10.34 2.68 1.41
N GLY A 113 10.12 3.02 2.67
CA GLY A 113 8.86 2.78 3.40
C GLY A 113 7.68 3.55 2.82
N TRP A 114 7.93 4.78 2.37
CA TRP A 114 6.92 5.66 1.77
C TRP A 114 6.63 5.35 0.30
N ALA A 115 7.57 4.77 -0.45
CA ALA A 115 7.40 4.54 -1.89
C ALA A 115 6.11 3.79 -2.26
N PRO A 116 5.75 2.65 -1.63
CA PRO A 116 4.50 1.94 -1.95
C PRO A 116 3.24 2.73 -1.57
N VAL A 117 3.31 3.53 -0.50
CA VAL A 117 2.21 4.42 -0.06
C VAL A 117 1.97 5.52 -1.09
N VAL A 118 3.03 6.15 -1.59
CA VAL A 118 2.96 7.17 -2.64
C VAL A 118 2.42 6.59 -3.94
N VAL A 119 2.89 5.41 -4.35
CA VAL A 119 2.39 4.73 -5.55
C VAL A 119 0.90 4.41 -5.42
N ALA A 120 0.46 3.93 -4.26
CA ALA A 120 -0.96 3.68 -4.02
C ALA A 120 -1.79 4.96 -4.05
N ALA A 121 -1.31 6.06 -3.47
CA ALA A 121 -1.97 7.35 -3.55
C ALA A 121 -2.11 7.84 -5.01
N ILE A 122 -1.04 7.72 -5.82
CA ILE A 122 -1.08 8.04 -7.25
C ILE A 122 -2.13 7.19 -7.97
N GLY A 123 -2.14 5.88 -7.72
CA GLY A 123 -3.11 4.95 -8.31
C GLY A 123 -4.55 5.34 -7.99
N ILE A 124 -4.86 5.62 -6.71
CA ILE A 124 -6.20 6.01 -6.26
C ILE A 124 -6.61 7.36 -6.88
N VAL A 125 -5.75 8.37 -6.83
CA VAL A 125 -6.03 9.70 -7.39
C VAL A 125 -6.27 9.59 -8.90
N ALA A 126 -5.45 8.84 -9.62
CA ALA A 126 -5.63 8.61 -11.05
C ALA A 126 -6.95 7.87 -11.34
N ALA A 127 -7.32 6.87 -10.54
CA ALA A 127 -8.58 6.15 -10.70
C ALA A 127 -9.79 7.08 -10.54
N LEU A 128 -9.76 7.96 -9.53
CA LEU A 128 -10.80 8.97 -9.32
C LEU A 128 -10.90 9.93 -10.51
N ILE A 129 -9.76 10.41 -11.03
CA ILE A 129 -9.73 11.28 -12.22
C ILE A 129 -10.33 10.56 -13.44
N VAL A 130 -9.96 9.30 -13.67
CA VAL A 130 -10.49 8.49 -14.78
C VAL A 130 -12.02 8.37 -14.70
N LEU A 131 -12.56 8.17 -13.51
CA LEU A 131 -13.99 8.03 -13.28
C LEU A 131 -14.74 9.36 -13.44
N VAL A 132 -14.16 10.48 -12.97
CA VAL A 132 -14.82 11.80 -12.96
C VAL A 132 -14.68 12.54 -14.30
N VAL A 133 -13.48 12.58 -14.89
CA VAL A 133 -13.14 13.49 -16.00
C VAL A 133 -13.34 12.85 -17.39
N GLY A 134 -13.50 11.53 -17.45
CA GLY A 134 -13.58 10.87 -18.75
C GLY A 134 -14.83 11.30 -19.58
N PRO A 135 -14.71 11.53 -20.90
CA PRO A 135 -15.82 11.96 -21.76
C PRO A 135 -16.93 10.92 -21.86
N ARG A 136 -18.04 11.03 -21.08
CA ARG A 136 -19.19 10.08 -21.05
C ARG A 136 -19.33 9.30 -22.35
N GLY A 137 -18.93 8.02 -22.34
CA GLY A 137 -18.98 7.17 -23.52
C GLY A 137 -20.40 7.22 -24.08
N GLY A 138 -20.51 7.74 -25.31
CA GLY A 138 -21.78 8.04 -25.95
C GLY A 138 -22.73 6.85 -25.91
N ARG A 139 -24.00 7.15 -25.63
CA ARG A 139 -25.13 6.28 -25.95
C ARG A 139 -24.87 5.69 -27.34
N ARG A 140 -24.70 4.37 -27.41
CA ARG A 140 -24.82 3.63 -28.68
C ARG A 140 -26.23 3.90 -29.19
N SER A 141 -26.36 4.76 -30.18
CA SER A 141 -27.53 4.84 -31.04
C SER A 141 -27.72 3.46 -31.68
N ARG A 142 -28.80 2.78 -31.29
CA ARG A 142 -29.30 1.58 -31.97
C ARG A 142 -29.67 1.98 -33.41
N PRO A 143 -29.17 1.33 -34.46
CA PRO A 143 -29.85 1.37 -35.74
C PRO A 143 -31.15 0.54 -35.62
N ALA A 144 -32.21 1.11 -36.21
CA ALA A 144 -33.55 0.57 -36.32
C ALA A 144 -33.62 -0.65 -37.25
#